data_AF-A0A0U1RRG3-F1
#
_entry.id   AF-A0A0U1RRG3-F1
#
_cell.length_a   1.000
_cell.length_b   1.000
_cell.length_c   1.000
_cell.angle_alpha   90.00
_cell.angle_beta   90.00
_cell.angle_gamma   90.00
#
_symmetry.space_group_name_H-M   'P 1'
#
loop_
_entity.id
_entity.type
_entity.pdbx_description
1 polymer ?
#
loop_
_entity_poly.entity_id
_entity_poly.type
_entity_poly.pdbx_seq_one_letter_code
_entity_poly.pdbx_strand_id
1 'polypeptide(L)'
;MEEVVIAGMSGKLPESENLQEFWDNLIGGVDMVTDDDRRWKAGLYGLPRRSGKLKDLSRFDASFFGVHPKQAHTMDPQLRLLLEVTYEAIVDGGINPDSLRGTHTGVWVGVSGSETSEALSRDPETLVGYSMVGCQRAMMANRLSFFFDF
;
A
#
# COMPACT_ATOMS: atom_id res chain seq x y z
N MET A 1 18.80 -27.53 5.91
CA MET A 1 17.83 -26.72 5.16
C MET A 1 16.61 -26.62 6.02
N GLU A 2 16.16 -25.39 6.31
CA GLU A 2 14.90 -25.13 7.02
C GLU A 2 13.72 -25.28 6.04
N GLU A 3 12.56 -25.66 6.58
CA GLU A 3 11.28 -25.57 5.87
C GLU A 3 10.77 -24.12 5.89
N VAL A 4 10.16 -23.68 4.79
CA VAL A 4 9.61 -22.32 4.65
C VAL A 4 8.13 -22.42 4.35
N VAL A 5 7.31 -21.65 5.10
CA VAL A 5 5.85 -21.64 4.97
C VAL A 5 5.32 -20.23 4.72
N ILE A 6 4.17 -20.13 4.07
CA ILE A 6 3.39 -18.89 4.00
C ILE A 6 2.47 -18.88 5.23
N ALA A 7 2.79 -18.05 6.22
CA ALA A 7 2.10 -18.08 7.52
C ALA A 7 0.91 -17.12 7.63
N GLY A 8 0.85 -16.05 6.82
CA GLY A 8 -0.23 -15.07 6.85
C GLY A 8 -0.28 -14.24 5.58
N MET A 9 -1.45 -13.68 5.28
CA MET A 9 -1.69 -12.89 4.07
C MET A 9 -2.75 -11.81 4.30
N SER A 10 -2.55 -10.64 3.67
CA SER A 10 -3.60 -9.63 3.50
C SER A 10 -3.36 -8.87 2.19
N GLY A 11 -4.36 -8.12 1.75
CA GLY A 11 -4.26 -7.30 0.56
C GLY A 11 -5.53 -6.54 0.25
N LYS A 12 -5.36 -5.47 -0.53
CA LYS A 12 -6.43 -4.69 -1.14
C LYS A 12 -6.30 -4.84 -2.65
N LEU A 13 -7.40 -5.15 -3.33
CA LEU A 13 -7.45 -5.50 -4.75
C LEU A 13 -8.58 -4.73 -5.44
N PRO A 14 -8.67 -4.75 -6.79
CA PRO A 14 -9.78 -4.12 -7.49
C PRO A 14 -11.13 -4.50 -6.88
N GLU A 15 -11.98 -3.50 -6.62
CA GLU A 15 -13.29 -3.67 -5.97
C GLU A 15 -13.29 -4.46 -4.64
N SER A 16 -12.16 -4.55 -3.94
CA SER A 16 -12.00 -5.41 -2.75
C SER A 16 -11.13 -4.73 -1.69
N GLU A 17 -11.72 -4.37 -0.56
CA GLU A 17 -11.06 -3.66 0.54
C GLU A 17 -10.28 -4.59 1.49
N ASN A 18 -10.53 -5.90 1.37
CA ASN A 18 -9.84 -6.98 2.09
C ASN A 18 -9.92 -8.29 1.28
N LEU A 19 -9.23 -9.33 1.74
CA LEU A 19 -9.19 -10.62 1.04
C LEU A 19 -10.52 -11.39 1.05
N GLN A 20 -11.42 -11.13 2.01
CA GLN A 20 -12.75 -11.75 2.00
C GLN A 20 -13.60 -11.19 0.87
N GLU A 21 -13.64 -9.87 0.70
CA GLU A 21 -14.33 -9.24 -0.44
C GLU A 21 -13.74 -9.72 -1.77
N PHE A 22 -12.41 -9.86 -1.83
CA PHE A 22 -11.74 -10.37 -3.02
C PHE A 22 -12.16 -11.82 -3.32
N TRP A 23 -12.23 -12.67 -2.30
CA TRP A 23 -12.68 -14.05 -2.44
C TRP A 23 -14.13 -14.15 -2.91
N ASP A 24 -15.02 -13.33 -2.34
CA ASP A 24 -16.42 -13.28 -2.73
C ASP A 24 -16.59 -12.88 -4.21
N ASN A 25 -15.78 -11.92 -4.68
CA ASN A 25 -15.74 -11.55 -6.09
C ASN A 25 -15.23 -12.69 -6.98
N LEU A 26 -14.17 -13.39 -6.56
CA LEU A 26 -13.61 -14.52 -7.31
C LEU A 26 -14.62 -15.65 -7.45
N ILE A 27 -15.22 -16.10 -6.35
CA ILE A 27 -16.16 -17.23 -6.37
C ILE A 27 -17.48 -16.87 -7.05
N GLY A 28 -17.89 -15.59 -6.96
CA GLY A 28 -19.06 -15.06 -7.64
C GLY A 28 -18.85 -14.81 -9.14
N GLY A 29 -17.63 -14.96 -9.66
CA GLY A 29 -17.32 -14.67 -11.06
C GLY A 29 -17.50 -13.19 -11.43
N VAL A 30 -17.25 -12.29 -10.47
CA VAL A 30 -17.43 -10.83 -10.65
C VAL A 30 -16.22 -10.25 -11.37
N ASP A 31 -16.45 -9.56 -12.49
CA ASP A 31 -15.40 -8.76 -13.13
C ASP A 31 -15.14 -7.49 -12.33
N MET A 32 -14.00 -7.45 -11.63
CA MET A 32 -13.56 -6.32 -10.81
C MET A 32 -12.89 -5.21 -11.64
N VAL A 33 -12.84 -5.35 -12.98
CA VAL A 33 -12.41 -4.30 -13.90
C VAL A 33 -13.61 -3.43 -14.25
N THR A 34 -13.45 -2.11 -14.07
CA THR A 34 -14.56 -1.13 -14.14
C THR A 34 -14.20 0.02 -15.09
N ASP A 35 -15.17 0.82 -15.52
CA ASP A 35 -14.99 1.90 -16.52
C ASP A 35 -15.29 3.32 -15.99
N ASP A 36 -15.19 3.49 -14.67
CA ASP A 36 -15.39 4.74 -13.95
C ASP A 36 -14.19 5.71 -14.01
N ASP A 37 -14.42 6.93 -13.51
CA ASP A 37 -13.47 8.05 -13.52
C ASP A 37 -12.57 8.15 -12.26
N ARG A 38 -12.43 7.11 -11.41
CA ARG A 38 -11.74 7.19 -10.10
C ARG A 38 -10.25 7.51 -10.14
N ARG A 39 -9.59 7.37 -11.29
CA ARG A 39 -8.15 7.69 -11.46
C ARG A 39 -7.96 8.84 -12.43
N TRP A 40 -8.65 8.79 -13.56
CA TRP A 40 -8.72 9.81 -14.59
C TRP A 40 -10.03 9.62 -15.34
N LYS A 41 -10.41 10.60 -16.18
CA LYS A 41 -11.59 10.50 -17.04
C LYS A 41 -11.49 9.28 -17.99
N ALA A 42 -12.42 8.35 -17.93
CA ALA A 42 -12.39 7.14 -18.75
C ALA A 42 -12.34 7.48 -20.25
N GLY A 43 -11.41 6.84 -20.97
CA GLY A 43 -11.16 7.11 -22.40
C GLY A 43 -10.25 8.31 -22.69
N LEU A 44 -9.70 8.97 -21.66
CA LEU A 44 -8.73 10.05 -21.84
C LEU A 44 -7.57 9.61 -22.76
N TYR A 45 -7.20 10.46 -23.72
CA TYR A 45 -6.17 10.18 -24.74
C TYR A 45 -6.40 8.91 -25.59
N GLY A 46 -7.64 8.39 -25.65
CA GLY A 46 -7.94 7.15 -26.37
C GLY A 46 -7.53 5.88 -25.62
N LEU A 47 -7.21 5.98 -24.32
CA LEU A 47 -6.93 4.82 -23.48
C LEU A 47 -8.17 3.92 -23.35
N PRO A 48 -7.99 2.60 -23.11
CA PRO A 48 -9.09 1.72 -22.74
C PRO A 48 -9.86 2.31 -21.55
N ARG A 49 -11.20 2.24 -21.61
CA ARG A 49 -12.04 2.75 -20.53
C ARG A 49 -11.95 1.89 -19.27
N ARG A 50 -11.64 0.60 -19.41
CA ARG A 50 -11.68 -0.40 -18.34
C ARG A 50 -10.30 -0.59 -17.69
N SER A 51 -10.24 -0.50 -16.37
CA SER A 51 -9.08 -0.85 -15.55
C SER A 51 -9.51 -1.34 -14.15
N GLY A 52 -8.68 -2.19 -13.53
CA GLY A 52 -8.88 -2.61 -12.14
C GLY A 52 -8.43 -1.50 -11.19
N LYS A 53 -9.29 -1.11 -10.23
CA LYS A 53 -9.04 0.04 -9.36
C LYS A 53 -9.36 -0.32 -7.91
N LEU A 54 -8.46 0.01 -6.98
CA LEU A 54 -8.75 -0.06 -5.55
C LEU A 54 -9.93 0.86 -5.21
N LYS A 55 -10.80 0.40 -4.30
CA LYS A 55 -11.99 1.13 -3.84
C LYS A 55 -11.65 2.51 -3.28
N ASP A 56 -10.66 2.58 -2.39
CA ASP A 56 -10.18 3.82 -1.77
C ASP A 56 -8.63 3.87 -1.80
N LEU A 57 -8.06 5.08 -1.86
CA LEU A 57 -6.61 5.37 -1.75
C LEU A 57 -6.30 6.45 -0.71
N SER A 58 -7.32 7.02 -0.10
CA SER A 58 -7.24 8.18 0.78
C SER A 58 -7.11 7.78 2.25
N ARG A 59 -7.63 6.61 2.63
CA ARG A 59 -7.63 6.09 4.01
C ARG A 59 -6.25 5.69 4.48
N PHE A 60 -5.95 6.01 5.73
CA PHE A 60 -4.74 5.61 6.45
C PHE A 60 -4.86 5.95 7.94
N ASP A 61 -4.63 4.99 8.85
CA ASP A 61 -4.52 5.28 10.30
C ASP A 61 -3.15 5.86 10.65
N ALA A 62 -2.95 7.15 10.34
CA ALA A 62 -1.67 7.81 10.54
C ALA A 62 -1.20 7.81 12.01
N SER A 63 -2.11 7.91 12.97
CA SER A 63 -1.79 7.91 14.40
C SER A 63 -1.20 6.58 14.86
N PHE A 64 -1.80 5.47 14.44
CA PHE A 64 -1.31 4.14 14.77
C PHE A 64 0.13 3.92 14.28
N PHE A 65 0.43 4.37 13.05
CA PHE A 65 1.77 4.26 12.47
C PHE A 65 2.75 5.36 12.91
N GLY A 66 2.39 6.19 13.90
CA GLY A 66 3.25 7.24 14.43
C GLY A 66 3.61 8.33 13.41
N VAL A 67 2.74 8.58 12.43
CA VAL A 67 2.96 9.56 11.36
C VAL A 67 2.20 10.85 11.63
N HIS A 68 2.90 11.97 11.67
CA HIS A 68 2.27 13.28 11.82
C HIS A 68 1.40 13.62 10.58
N PRO A 69 0.22 14.25 10.70
CA PRO A 69 -0.71 14.48 9.58
C PRO A 69 -0.07 15.12 8.35
N LYS A 70 0.80 16.13 8.54
CA LYS A 70 1.55 16.77 7.44
C LYS A 70 2.41 15.79 6.65
N GLN A 71 3.08 14.84 7.33
CA GLN A 71 3.88 13.81 6.66
C GLN A 71 2.99 12.80 5.94
N ALA A 72 1.88 12.40 6.57
CA ALA A 72 0.93 11.45 5.99
C ALA A 72 0.34 11.96 4.66
N HIS A 73 0.04 13.27 4.55
CA HIS A 73 -0.41 13.89 3.29
C HIS A 73 0.63 13.87 2.17
N THR A 74 1.90 13.63 2.49
CA THR A 74 3.00 13.54 1.52
C THR A 74 3.56 12.13 1.36
N MET A 75 2.86 11.12 1.88
CA MET A 75 3.21 9.71 1.68
C MET A 75 2.51 9.15 0.45
N ASP A 76 3.25 8.36 -0.32
CA ASP A 76 2.67 7.57 -1.41
C ASP A 76 1.51 6.72 -0.86
N PRO A 77 0.30 6.76 -1.46
CA PRO A 77 -0.79 5.86 -1.10
C PRO A 77 -0.36 4.39 -1.04
N GLN A 78 0.58 3.95 -1.91
CA GLN A 78 1.14 2.60 -1.85
C GLN A 78 1.76 2.31 -0.48
N LEU A 79 2.60 3.22 0.04
CA LEU A 79 3.25 3.04 1.34
C LEU A 79 2.25 3.05 2.49
N ARG A 80 1.23 3.92 2.41
CA ARG A 80 0.17 4.01 3.44
C ARG A 80 -0.60 2.70 3.55
N LEU A 81 -1.07 2.18 2.42
CA LEU A 81 -1.79 0.91 2.37
C LEU A 81 -0.87 -0.27 2.70
N LEU A 82 0.39 -0.24 2.27
CA LEU A 82 1.36 -1.30 2.51
C LEU A 82 1.64 -1.49 4.01
N LEU A 83 1.71 -0.39 4.78
CA LEU A 83 1.83 -0.45 6.25
C LEU A 83 0.65 -1.20 6.90
N GLU A 84 -0.58 -0.89 6.47
CA GLU A 84 -1.80 -1.54 6.97
C GLU A 84 -1.84 -3.02 6.59
N VAL A 85 -1.72 -3.35 5.30
CA VAL A 85 -1.83 -4.76 4.86
C VAL A 85 -0.69 -5.63 5.37
N THR A 86 0.49 -5.07 5.65
CA THR A 86 1.58 -5.83 6.30
C THR A 86 1.24 -6.14 7.75
N TYR A 87 0.68 -5.17 8.50
CA TYR A 87 0.21 -5.41 9.86
C TYR A 87 -0.88 -6.48 9.88
N GLU A 88 -1.89 -6.34 9.01
CA GLU A 88 -2.98 -7.30 8.83
C GLU A 88 -2.46 -8.71 8.49
N ALA A 89 -1.47 -8.82 7.61
CA ALA A 89 -0.89 -10.11 7.23
C ALA A 89 -0.12 -10.79 8.37
N ILE A 90 0.55 -10.04 9.24
CA ILE A 90 1.25 -10.60 10.40
C ILE A 90 0.23 -11.17 11.39
N VAL A 91 -0.82 -10.41 11.70
CA VAL A 91 -1.84 -10.86 12.66
C VAL A 91 -2.74 -11.97 12.10
N ASP A 92 -2.95 -12.03 10.78
CA ASP A 92 -3.63 -13.14 10.10
C ASP A 92 -2.95 -14.49 10.37
N GLY A 93 -1.61 -14.49 10.41
CA GLY A 93 -0.84 -15.68 10.80
C GLY A 93 -0.88 -16.04 12.29
N GLY A 94 -1.69 -15.34 13.10
CA GLY A 94 -1.77 -15.54 14.54
C GLY A 94 -0.54 -15.05 15.31
N ILE A 95 0.29 -14.21 14.69
CA ILE A 95 1.51 -13.67 15.28
C ILE A 95 1.23 -12.26 15.80
N ASN A 96 1.64 -12.00 17.05
CA ASN A 96 1.68 -10.63 17.56
C ASN A 96 2.88 -9.89 16.93
N PRO A 97 2.69 -8.77 16.19
CA PRO A 97 3.79 -8.02 15.58
C PRO A 97 4.88 -7.60 16.57
N ASP A 98 4.53 -7.36 17.83
CA ASP A 98 5.49 -7.00 18.87
C ASP A 98 6.50 -8.12 19.16
N SER A 99 6.14 -9.38 18.90
CA SER A 99 7.04 -10.53 19.08
C SER A 99 8.15 -10.63 18.02
N LEU A 100 8.02 -9.88 16.91
CA LEU A 100 9.00 -9.84 15.83
C LEU A 100 9.96 -8.64 15.93
N ARG A 101 9.74 -7.72 16.88
CA ARG A 101 10.57 -6.54 17.07
C ARG A 101 12.00 -6.91 17.48
N GLY A 102 12.99 -6.29 16.87
CA GLY A 102 14.41 -6.52 17.09
C GLY A 102 14.93 -7.86 16.56
N THR A 103 14.13 -8.58 15.77
CA THR A 103 14.57 -9.83 15.13
C THR A 103 15.40 -9.54 13.88
N HIS A 104 15.89 -10.57 13.21
CA HIS A 104 16.54 -10.45 11.89
C HIS A 104 15.54 -10.71 10.75
N THR A 105 14.32 -10.18 10.88
CA THR A 105 13.27 -10.35 9.87
C THR A 105 13.58 -9.44 8.67
N GLY A 106 13.54 -9.98 7.46
CA GLY A 106 13.77 -9.19 6.26
C GLY A 106 12.47 -8.65 5.67
N VAL A 107 12.57 -7.53 4.93
CA VAL A 107 11.47 -6.97 4.13
C VAL A 107 11.88 -6.89 2.67
N TRP A 108 11.07 -7.47 1.80
CA TRP A 108 11.26 -7.40 0.35
C TRP A 108 9.97 -6.89 -0.30
N VAL A 109 10.08 -5.80 -1.08
CA VAL A 109 8.93 -5.17 -1.74
C VAL A 109 9.15 -5.14 -3.24
N GLY A 110 8.22 -5.73 -3.99
CA GLY A 110 8.13 -5.57 -5.43
C GLY A 110 7.40 -4.26 -5.76
N VAL A 111 8.13 -3.29 -6.32
CA VAL A 111 7.55 -1.99 -6.73
C VAL A 111 8.15 -1.54 -8.05
N SER A 112 7.31 -1.01 -8.96
CA SER A 112 7.75 -0.51 -10.27
C SER A 112 7.47 0.98 -10.46
N GLY A 113 6.30 1.46 -10.00
CA GLY A 113 5.87 2.85 -10.12
C GLY A 113 6.00 3.63 -8.81
N SER A 114 6.31 4.92 -8.91
CA SER A 114 6.31 5.86 -7.78
C SER A 114 5.80 7.23 -8.24
N GLU A 115 4.63 7.22 -8.88
CA GLU A 115 4.02 8.39 -9.53
C GLU A 115 3.72 9.52 -8.52
N THR A 116 3.39 9.17 -7.28
CA THR A 116 3.19 10.16 -6.20
C THR A 116 4.46 10.96 -5.92
N SER A 117 5.63 10.33 -6.04
CA SER A 117 6.91 11.01 -5.85
C SER A 117 7.08 12.16 -6.83
N GLU A 118 6.73 11.94 -8.09
CA GLU A 118 6.80 12.97 -9.14
C GLU A 118 5.74 14.05 -8.91
N ALA A 119 4.52 13.65 -8.57
CA ALA A 119 3.41 14.58 -8.31
C ALA A 119 3.74 15.56 -7.17
N LEU A 120 4.36 15.09 -6.09
CA LEU A 120 4.73 15.89 -4.93
C LEU A 120 6.05 16.68 -5.09
N SER A 121 6.84 16.40 -6.13
CA SER A 121 8.11 17.08 -6.39
C SER A 121 8.05 18.08 -7.54
N ARG A 122 6.87 18.32 -8.12
CA ARG A 122 6.70 19.15 -9.32
C ARG A 122 7.00 20.64 -9.09
N ASP A 123 6.70 21.17 -7.91
CA ASP A 123 6.81 22.60 -7.60
C ASP A 123 7.87 22.87 -6.52
N PRO A 124 9.02 23.48 -6.87
CA PRO A 124 10.09 23.77 -5.93
C PRO A 124 9.72 24.74 -4.79
N GLU A 125 8.71 25.60 -4.96
CA GLU A 125 8.35 26.60 -3.94
C GLU A 125 7.40 26.03 -2.88
N THR A 126 6.62 25.00 -3.23
CA THR A 126 5.59 24.42 -2.34
C THR A 126 5.91 23.00 -1.87
N LEU A 127 6.85 22.30 -2.51
CA LEU A 127 7.27 20.98 -2.06
C LEU A 127 7.85 21.03 -0.65
N VAL A 128 7.65 19.94 0.10
CA VAL A 128 8.21 19.82 1.44
C VAL A 128 9.16 18.63 1.49
N GLY A 129 10.37 18.82 2.03
CA GLY A 129 11.45 17.84 1.93
C GLY A 129 11.14 16.45 2.51
N TYR A 130 10.18 16.32 3.43
CA TYR A 130 9.77 15.03 3.96
C TYR A 130 8.89 14.20 3.01
N SER A 131 8.48 14.74 1.85
CA SER A 131 7.84 13.96 0.78
C SER A 131 8.75 12.83 0.27
N MET A 132 10.06 13.07 0.26
CA MET A 132 11.06 12.05 -0.11
C MET A 132 11.01 10.83 0.82
N VAL A 133 10.83 11.05 2.13
CA VAL A 133 10.73 9.99 3.15
C VAL A 133 9.41 9.21 3.05
N GLY A 134 8.42 9.78 2.35
CA GLY A 134 7.13 9.16 2.08
C GLY A 134 6.98 8.51 0.71
N CYS A 135 7.89 8.78 -0.26
CA CYS A 135 7.67 8.41 -1.67
C CYS A 135 8.87 7.74 -2.36
N GLN A 136 10.11 7.92 -1.88
CA GLN A 136 11.27 7.32 -2.53
C GLN A 136 11.15 5.78 -2.48
N ARG A 137 11.48 5.08 -3.58
CA ARG A 137 11.21 3.63 -3.71
C ARG A 137 11.73 2.75 -2.59
N ALA A 138 12.93 3.02 -2.07
CA ALA A 138 13.47 2.25 -0.95
C ALA A 138 12.65 2.45 0.33
N MET A 139 11.93 3.58 0.47
CA MET A 139 11.01 3.78 1.60
C MET A 139 9.85 2.78 1.60
N MET A 140 9.50 2.18 0.46
CA MET A 140 8.47 1.12 0.43
C MET A 140 8.85 -0.07 1.31
N ALA A 141 10.14 -0.40 1.41
CA ALA A 141 10.65 -1.42 2.34
C ALA A 141 11.15 -0.79 3.65
N ASN A 142 11.98 0.25 3.59
CA ASN A 142 12.65 0.80 4.76
C ASN A 142 11.68 1.37 5.80
N ARG A 143 10.53 1.93 5.38
CA ARG A 143 9.52 2.44 6.33
C ARG A 143 8.71 1.33 6.99
N LEU A 144 8.56 0.18 6.33
CA LEU A 144 8.01 -1.03 6.97
C LEU A 144 8.98 -1.51 8.04
N SER A 145 10.24 -1.77 7.68
CA SER A 145 11.28 -2.20 8.64
C SER A 145 11.39 -1.24 9.82
N PHE A 146 11.35 0.07 9.55
CA PHE A 146 11.40 1.09 10.61
C PHE A 146 10.23 1.00 11.60
N PHE A 147 9.00 0.80 11.12
CA PHE A 147 7.83 0.74 12.00
C PHE A 147 7.80 -0.57 12.80
N PHE A 148 8.00 -1.69 12.11
CA PHE A 148 7.91 -3.03 12.70
C PHE A 148 9.17 -3.45 13.45
N ASP A 149 10.27 -2.68 13.35
CA ASP A 149 11.55 -2.97 14.01
C ASP A 149 12.11 -4.34 13.59
N PHE A 150 12.12 -4.54 12.27
CA PHE A 150 12.67 -5.72 11.60
C PHE A 150 14.13 -5.53 11.20
#